data_AF-A0A520UWA1-F1
#
_entry.id   AF-A0A520UWA1-F1
#
_cell.length_a   1.000
_cell.length_b   1.000
_cell.length_c   1.000
_cell.angle_alpha   90.00
_cell.angle_beta   90.00
_cell.angle_gamma   90.00
#
_symmetry.space_group_name_H-M   'P 1'
#
loop_
_entity.id
_entity.type
_entity.pdbx_description
1 polymer ?
#
loop_
_entity_poly.entity_id
_entity_poly.type
_entity_poly.pdbx_seq_one_letter_code
_entity_poly.pdbx_strand_id
1 'polypeptide(L)' 'MVQGMIDALNDALGDAAKHDRGNSAAGTRVRKAMQGCKNVAQDVRKQVQSDKNSR' A
#
# COMPACT_ATOMS: atom_id res chain seq x y z
N MET A 1 -1.87 -12.69 -2.21
CA MET A 1 -2.73 -11.51 -2.41
C MET A 1 -2.32 -10.34 -1.52
N VAL A 2 -2.25 -10.51 -0.20
CA VAL A 2 -1.99 -9.38 0.72
C VAL A 2 -0.49 -9.14 0.97
N GLN A 3 0.37 -10.14 0.74
CA GLN A 3 1.81 -10.06 1.03
C GLN A 3 2.49 -8.85 0.38
N GLY A 4 2.25 -8.57 -0.91
CA GLY A 4 2.86 -7.42 -1.58
C GLY A 4 2.44 -6.06 -1.00
N MET A 5 1.24 -5.97 -0.40
CA MET A 5 0.83 -4.76 0.33
C MET A 5 1.59 -4.63 1.65
N ILE A 6 1.83 -5.74 2.35
CA ILE A 6 2.60 -5.77 3.60
C ILE A 6 4.04 -5.33 3.33
N ASP A 7 4.67 -5.85 2.27
CA ASP A 7 6.04 -5.50 1.89
C ASP A 7 6.14 -4.00 1.56
N ALA A 8 5.22 -3.47 0.76
CA ALA A 8 5.17 -2.05 0.42
C ALA A 8 4.95 -1.13 1.64
N LEU A 9 4.17 -1.57 2.63
CA LEU A 9 3.97 -0.84 3.88
C LEU A 9 5.22 -0.84 4.74
N ASN A 10 5.92 -1.98 4.84
CA ASN A 10 7.16 -2.10 5.59
C ASN A 10 8.27 -1.22 4.99
N ASP A 11 8.41 -1.21 3.67
CA ASP A 11 9.40 -0.36 2.99
C ASP A 11 9.12 1.14 3.20
N ALA A 12 7.85 1.52 3.32
CA ALA A 12 7.45 2.91 3.53
C ALA A 12 7.77 3.42 4.95
N LEU A 13 7.99 2.56 5.95
CA LEU A 13 8.25 2.96 7.34
C LEU A 13 9.46 3.87 7.47
N GLY A 14 10.55 3.54 6.77
CA GLY A 14 11.78 4.32 6.81
C GLY A 14 11.61 5.72 6.20
N ASP A 15 10.79 5.85 5.16
CA ASP A 15 10.49 7.14 4.55
C ASP A 15 9.47 7.94 5.35
N ALA A 16 8.51 7.28 6.02
CA ALA A 16 7.59 7.95 6.94
C ALA A 16 8.36 8.64 8.07
N ALA A 17 9.27 7.93 8.73
CA ALA A 17 10.11 8.51 9.79
C ALA A 17 10.99 9.67 9.30
N LYS A 18 11.47 9.63 8.05
CA LYS A 18 12.20 10.76 7.44
C LYS A 18 11.26 11.94 7.13
N HIS A 19 10.04 11.66 6.67
CA HIS A 19 9.05 12.67 6.35
C HIS A 19 8.60 13.45 7.58
N ASP A 20 8.37 12.76 8.71
CA ASP A 20 8.04 13.37 10.00
C ASP A 20 9.11 14.37 10.48
N ARG A 21 10.35 14.23 9.98
CA ARG A 21 11.48 15.14 10.22
C ARG A 21 11.65 16.21 9.13
N GLY A 22 10.64 16.44 8.30
CA GLY A 22 10.62 17.49 7.27
C GLY A 22 11.19 17.09 5.91
N ASN A 23 11.51 15.81 5.65
CA ASN A 23 11.99 15.39 4.34
C ASN A 23 10.84 15.29 3.32
N SER A 24 10.70 16.30 2.46
CA SER A 24 9.64 16.36 1.44
C SER A 24 9.72 15.25 0.38
N ALA A 25 10.93 14.81 0.02
CA ALA A 25 11.11 13.73 -0.96
C ALA A 25 10.66 12.38 -0.39
N ALA A 26 10.91 12.14 0.90
CA ALA A 26 10.42 10.96 1.60
C ALA A 26 8.88 10.95 1.66
N GLY A 27 8.25 12.10 1.96
CA GLY A 27 6.79 12.22 1.91
C GLY A 27 6.20 11.90 0.53
N THR A 28 6.88 12.30 -0.55
CA THR A 28 6.46 11.92 -1.92
C THR A 28 6.52 10.41 -2.15
N ARG A 29 7.54 9.71 -1.61
CA ARG A 29 7.66 8.25 -1.72
C ARG A 29 6.58 7.54 -0.90
N VAL A 30 6.33 7.97 0.34
CA VAL A 30 5.23 7.44 1.18
C VAL A 30 3.89 7.59 0.46
N ARG A 31 3.59 8.78 -0.09
CA ARG A 31 2.34 9.01 -0.82
C ARG A 31 2.18 8.05 -2.01
N LYS A 32 3.24 7.82 -2.79
CA LYS A 32 3.21 6.86 -3.91
C LYS A 32 3.00 5.43 -3.42
N ALA A 33 3.70 5.00 -2.36
CA ALA A 33 3.53 3.68 -1.77
C ALA A 33 2.08 3.45 -1.30
N MET A 34 1.47 4.44 -0.64
CA MET A 34 0.07 4.37 -0.19
C MET A 34 -0.93 4.30 -1.36
N GLN A 35 -0.65 5.00 -2.46
CA GLN A 35 -1.46 4.88 -3.68
C GLN A 35 -1.41 3.46 -4.26
N GLY A 36 -0.23 2.84 -4.29
CA GLY A 36 -0.08 1.44 -4.69
C GLY A 36 -0.87 0.49 -3.78
N CYS A 37 -0.75 0.66 -2.46
CA CYS A 37 -1.47 -0.16 -1.47
C CYS A 37 -2.99 -0.07 -1.65
N LYS A 38 -3.53 1.13 -1.91
CA LYS A 38 -4.96 1.32 -2.20
C LYS A 38 -5.43 0.47 -3.38
N ASN A 39 -4.66 0.44 -4.46
CA ASN A 39 -5.00 -0.33 -5.66
C ASN A 39 -4.99 -1.83 -5.36
N VAL A 40 -3.93 -2.31 -4.71
CA VAL A 40 -3.82 -3.73 -4.31
C VAL A 40 -5.00 -4.11 -3.41
N ALA A 41 -5.34 -3.30 -2.41
CA ALA A 41 -6.48 -3.56 -1.53
C ALA A 41 -7.81 -3.65 -2.30
N GLN A 42 -8.02 -2.80 -3.31
CA GLN A 42 -9.21 -2.88 -4.16
C GLN A 42 -9.25 -4.18 -4.97
N ASP A 43 -8.12 -4.62 -5.51
CA ASP A 43 -8.06 -5.82 -6.33
C ASP A 43 -8.29 -7.08 -5.48
N VAL A 44 -7.72 -7.14 -4.27
CA VAL A 44 -8.03 -8.19 -3.29
C VAL A 44 -9.53 -8.21 -2.98
N ARG A 45 -10.16 -7.06 -2.74
CA ARG A 45 -11.61 -6.98 -2.49
C ARG A 45 -12.43 -7.52 -3.66
N LYS A 46 -12.09 -7.14 -4.90
CA LYS A 46 -12.76 -7.63 -6.10
C LYS A 46 -12.61 -9.14 -6.25
N GLN A 47 -11.41 -9.69 -6.01
CA GLN A 47 -11.17 -11.12 -6.09
C GLN A 47 -12.05 -11.89 -5.10
N VAL A 48 -12.07 -11.48 -3.83
CA VAL A 48 -12.92 -12.12 -2.80
C VAL A 48 -14.40 -12.06 -3.19
N GLN A 49 -14.86 -10.94 -3.74
CA GLN A 49 -16.24 -10.82 -4.22
C GLN A 49 -16.53 -11.77 -5.40
N SER A 50 -15.59 -11.89 -6.34
CA SER A 50 -15.69 -12.81 -7.47
C SER A 50 -15.76 -14.26 -6.99
N ASP A 51 -14.88 -14.65 -6.08
CA ASP A 51 -14.84 -16.00 -5.50
C ASP A 51 -16.17 -16.34 -4.81
N LYS A 52 -16.75 -15.38 -4.07
CA LYS A 52 -18.07 -15.53 -3.45
C LYS A 52 -19.17 -15.74 -4.48
N ASN A 53 -19.18 -14.97 -5.57
CA ASN A 53 -20.21 -15.03 -6.60
C ASN A 53 -20.10 -16.28 -7.50
N SER A 54 -18.92 -16.91 -7.54
CA SER A 54 -18.64 -18.12 -8.33
C SER A 54 -18.95 -19.43 -7.60
N ARG A 55 -19.39 -19.35 -6.34
CA ARG A 55 -19.88 -20.47 -5.53
C ARG A 55 -21.40 -20.45 -5.47
#